data_AF-A0A9D5ZSW8-F1
#
_entry.id   AF-A0A9D5ZSW8-F1
#
_cell.length_a   1.000
_cell.length_b   1.000
_cell.length_c   1.000
_cell.angle_alpha   90.00
_cell.angle_beta   90.00
_cell.angle_gamma   90.00
#
_symmetry.space_group_name_H-M   'P 1'
#
loop_
_entity.id
_entity.type
_entity.pdbx_description
1 polymer ?
#
loop_
_entity_poly.entity_id
_entity_poly.type
_entity_poly.pdbx_seq_one_letter_code
_entity_poly.pdbx_strand_id
1 'polypeptide(L)'
;MSDLKKMYKTIMDDDFPNEVTISFGDQRLIYKKRLWKIADDKTGELIEKGLRYGDNPDQQAALYQLVSGNLTLAGCTYINPGNGLTSSITESDMLQAGKHPGKTNLTDLDNGLNILKYLTDKPAAVILKHNNPCGAAYGLNISDAYSKA
;
A
#
# COMPACT_ATOMS: atom_id res chain seq x y z
N MET A 1 24.23 1.21 18.34
CA MET A 1 22.78 0.87 18.33
C MET A 1 21.84 2.09 18.31
N SER A 2 22.22 3.24 18.89
CA SER A 2 21.39 4.47 18.88
C SER A 2 21.14 5.03 17.46
N ASP A 3 22.03 4.75 16.52
CA ASP A 3 21.98 5.30 15.15
C ASP A 3 20.94 4.62 14.25
N LEU A 4 20.82 3.29 14.32
CA LEU A 4 19.88 2.53 13.48
C LEU A 4 18.42 2.94 13.72
N LYS A 5 18.03 3.21 14.97
CA LYS A 5 16.67 3.69 15.29
C LYS A 5 16.35 5.07 14.71
N LYS A 6 17.36 5.90 14.42
CA LYS A 6 17.16 7.20 13.77
C LYS A 6 16.89 7.03 12.27
N MET A 7 17.51 6.04 11.61
CA MET A 7 17.28 5.76 10.19
C MET A 7 15.81 5.45 9.89
N TYR A 8 15.12 4.69 10.74
CA TYR A 8 13.67 4.43 10.61
C TYR A 8 12.77 5.67 10.76
N LYS A 9 13.33 6.81 11.19
CA LYS A 9 12.63 8.09 11.34
C LYS A 9 12.96 9.09 10.24
N THR A 10 14.10 8.94 9.57
CA THR A 10 14.50 9.80 8.45
C THR A 10 13.75 9.36 7.20
N ILE A 11 12.95 10.25 6.62
CA ILE A 11 12.20 9.97 5.40
C ILE A 11 13.15 10.22 4.22
N MET A 12 13.59 9.17 3.54
CA MET A 12 14.46 9.33 2.36
C MET A 12 13.68 9.92 1.19
N ASP A 13 14.25 10.87 0.46
CA ASP A 13 13.73 11.22 -0.87
C ASP A 13 14.05 10.09 -1.84
N ASP A 14 13.13 9.85 -2.77
CA ASP A 14 13.26 8.85 -3.82
C ASP A 14 13.49 9.52 -5.18
N ASP A 15 14.36 8.94 -5.99
CA ASP A 15 14.71 9.48 -7.31
C ASP A 15 13.84 8.88 -8.43
N PHE A 16 12.74 8.22 -8.10
CA PHE A 16 11.88 7.58 -9.09
C PHE A 16 11.00 8.62 -9.81
N PRO A 17 10.74 8.45 -11.13
CA PRO A 17 9.98 9.41 -11.91
C PRO A 17 8.53 9.51 -11.46
N ASN A 18 7.88 10.66 -11.66
CA ASN A 18 6.46 10.81 -11.31
C ASN A 18 5.52 9.95 -12.15
N GLU A 19 5.97 9.46 -13.31
CA GLU A 19 5.20 8.62 -14.21
C GLU A 19 6.08 7.47 -14.73
N VAL A 20 5.49 6.28 -14.83
CA VAL A 20 6.10 5.08 -15.43
C VAL A 20 5.15 4.55 -16.48
N THR A 21 5.71 4.18 -17.64
CA THR A 21 4.95 3.54 -18.71
C THR A 21 5.48 2.14 -18.98
N ILE A 22 4.59 1.15 -19.00
CA ILE A 22 4.91 -0.23 -19.39
C ILE A 22 4.15 -0.53 -20.69
N SER A 23 4.85 -1.09 -21.69
CA SER A 23 4.26 -1.38 -23.01
C SER A 23 4.32 -2.88 -23.31
N PHE A 24 3.23 -3.43 -23.82
CA PHE A 24 3.09 -4.83 -24.25
C PHE A 24 2.52 -4.85 -25.68
N GLY A 25 3.40 -4.93 -26.68
CA GLY A 25 2.98 -4.77 -28.07
C GLY A 25 2.40 -3.37 -28.32
N ASP A 26 1.14 -3.31 -28.74
CA ASP A 26 0.36 -2.09 -28.94
C ASP A 26 -0.32 -1.57 -27.66
N GLN A 27 -0.34 -2.36 -26.59
CA GLN A 27 -0.94 -1.99 -25.32
C GLN A 27 0.03 -1.16 -24.47
N ARG A 28 -0.48 -0.10 -23.84
CA ARG A 28 0.32 0.83 -23.04
C ARG A 28 -0.35 1.11 -21.71
N LEU A 29 0.36 0.86 -20.62
CA LEU A 29 -0.10 1.09 -19.26
C LEU A 29 0.68 2.27 -18.68
N ILE A 30 -0.05 3.29 -18.22
CA ILE A 30 0.53 4.49 -17.61
C ILE A 30 0.24 4.46 -16.12
N TYR A 31 1.30 4.59 -15.33
CA TYR A 31 1.23 4.63 -13.89
C TYR A 31 1.76 5.95 -13.34
N LYS A 32 1.11 6.50 -12.32
CA LYS A 32 1.59 7.68 -11.60
C LYS A 32 2.08 7.34 -10.21
N LYS A 33 3.17 7.97 -9.80
CA LYS A 33 3.74 7.83 -8.46
C LYS A 33 2.74 8.34 -7.43
N ARG A 34 2.52 7.56 -6.38
CA ARG A 34 1.65 7.92 -5.26
C ARG A 34 2.41 8.77 -4.26
N LEU A 35 1.78 9.88 -3.91
CA LEU A 35 2.20 10.80 -2.85
C LEU A 35 0.99 11.01 -1.94
N TRP A 36 1.26 11.28 -0.67
CA TRP A 36 0.24 11.61 0.32
C TRP A 36 0.65 12.86 1.08
N LYS A 37 -0.32 13.65 1.52
CA LYS A 37 -0.13 14.82 2.39
C LYS A 37 -0.43 14.44 3.83
N ILE A 38 0.61 14.17 4.62
CA ILE A 38 0.47 13.73 6.01
C ILE A 38 1.16 14.74 6.93
N ALA A 39 0.50 15.06 8.04
CA ALA A 39 1.06 15.95 9.04
C ALA A 39 2.23 15.27 9.77
N ASP A 40 3.36 15.97 9.92
CA ASP A 40 4.47 15.47 10.71
C ASP A 40 4.09 15.41 12.19
N ASP A 41 4.32 14.25 12.83
CA ASP A 41 3.99 14.01 14.23
C ASP A 41 4.63 15.01 15.22
N LYS A 42 5.72 15.69 14.84
CA LYS A 42 6.44 16.62 15.72
C LYS A 42 6.14 18.07 15.42
N THR A 43 6.12 18.45 14.14
CA THR A 43 5.96 19.85 13.74
C THR A 43 4.52 20.21 13.40
N GLY A 44 3.68 19.22 13.08
CA GLY A 44 2.32 19.42 12.58
C GLY A 44 2.27 19.93 11.13
N GLU A 45 3.41 20.09 10.48
CA GLU A 45 3.50 20.55 9.08
C GLU A 45 3.00 19.46 8.14
N LEU A 46 2.21 19.84 7.12
CA LEU A 46 1.79 18.92 6.06
C LEU A 46 2.93 18.65 5.10
N ILE A 47 3.40 17.41 5.08
CA ILE A 47 4.45 16.95 4.17
C ILE A 47 3.81 16.15 3.04
N GLU A 48 4.08 16.53 1.79
CA GLU A 48 3.68 15.76 0.61
C GLU A 48 4.81 14.81 0.19
N LYS A 49 4.62 13.50 0.35
CA LYS A 49 5.65 12.51 0.05
C LYS A 49 5.10 11.11 -0.22
N GLY A 50 5.92 10.28 -0.89
CA GLY A 50 5.65 8.88 -1.16
C GLY A 50 5.97 7.96 0.02
N LEU A 51 6.58 6.81 -0.27
CA LEU A 51 6.98 5.84 0.75
C LEU A 51 8.19 6.36 1.54
N ARG A 52 8.29 5.98 2.82
CA ARG A 52 9.45 6.38 3.66
C ARG A 52 10.75 5.71 3.25
N TYR A 53 10.66 4.42 2.90
CA TYR A 53 11.75 3.53 2.53
C TYR A 53 11.16 2.20 2.03
N GLY A 54 12.02 1.35 1.46
CA GLY A 54 11.73 0.01 0.97
C GLY A 54 11.59 -1.01 2.10
N ASP A 55 12.25 -2.15 1.97
CA ASP A 55 12.22 -3.17 3.04
C ASP A 55 13.08 -2.74 4.24
N ASN A 56 14.17 -2.00 3.97
CA ASN A 56 15.07 -1.44 4.95
C ASN A 56 15.20 0.09 4.79
N PRO A 57 15.55 0.84 5.86
CA PRO A 57 15.59 2.31 5.84
C PRO A 57 16.54 2.95 4.83
N ASP A 58 17.55 2.23 4.37
CA ASP A 58 18.56 2.65 3.39
C ASP A 58 18.15 2.35 1.94
N GLN A 59 16.97 1.76 1.73
CA GLN A 59 16.46 1.41 0.41
C GLN A 59 15.37 2.41 0.00
N GLN A 60 15.54 3.06 -1.15
CA GLN A 60 14.47 3.86 -1.74
C GLN A 60 13.33 2.96 -2.24
N ALA A 61 12.10 3.48 -2.24
CA ALA A 61 10.95 2.81 -2.83
C ALA A 61 9.89 3.81 -3.28
N ALA A 62 9.12 3.45 -4.30
CA ALA A 62 7.97 4.20 -4.78
C ALA A 62 6.79 3.28 -5.04
N LEU A 63 5.57 3.76 -4.77
CA LEU A 63 4.33 3.10 -5.17
C LEU A 63 3.77 3.80 -6.40
N TYR A 64 3.29 3.02 -7.36
CA TYR A 64 2.72 3.49 -8.60
C TYR A 64 1.28 2.98 -8.76
N GLN A 65 0.36 3.86 -9.13
CA GLN A 65 -1.03 3.53 -9.41
C GLN A 65 -1.30 3.59 -10.91
N LEU A 66 -1.99 2.57 -11.44
CA LEU A 66 -2.45 2.56 -12.83
C LEU A 66 -3.48 3.68 -13.05
N VAL A 67 -3.18 4.61 -13.95
CA VAL A 67 -4.06 5.74 -14.28
C VAL A 67 -4.58 5.70 -15.71
N SER A 68 -3.96 4.93 -16.60
CA SER A 68 -4.44 4.77 -17.98
C SER A 68 -3.96 3.47 -18.60
N GLY A 69 -4.74 2.98 -19.57
CA GLY A 69 -4.51 1.72 -20.24
C GLY A 69 -4.98 0.51 -19.41
N ASN A 70 -4.74 -0.66 -19.96
CA ASN A 70 -5.05 -1.95 -19.36
C ASN A 70 -4.13 -2.99 -20.01
N LEU A 71 -4.01 -4.16 -19.38
CA LEU A 71 -3.36 -5.31 -19.96
C LEU A 71 -4.41 -6.39 -20.25
N THR A 72 -4.57 -6.76 -21.51
CA THR A 72 -5.32 -7.94 -21.94
C THR A 72 -4.37 -8.95 -22.57
N LEU A 73 -4.24 -10.12 -21.94
CA LEU A 73 -3.39 -11.21 -22.40
C LEU A 73 -4.17 -12.52 -22.38
N ALA A 74 -4.10 -13.29 -23.47
CA ALA A 74 -4.77 -14.59 -23.59
C ALA A 74 -6.27 -14.57 -23.22
N GLY A 75 -6.99 -13.50 -23.56
CA GLY A 75 -8.42 -13.32 -23.25
C GLY A 75 -8.72 -12.87 -21.81
N CYS A 76 -7.71 -12.68 -20.97
CA CYS A 76 -7.85 -12.15 -19.62
C CYS A 76 -7.56 -10.65 -19.58
N THR A 77 -8.53 -9.86 -19.13
CA THR A 77 -8.40 -8.41 -18.91
C THR A 77 -8.00 -8.15 -17.45
N TYR A 78 -6.89 -7.44 -17.25
CA TYR A 78 -6.38 -7.10 -15.92
C TYR A 78 -7.18 -5.91 -15.33
N ILE A 79 -6.78 -5.45 -14.15
CA ILE A 79 -7.48 -4.37 -13.45
C ILE A 79 -7.49 -3.07 -14.26
N ASN A 80 -8.66 -2.43 -14.36
CA ASN A 80 -8.82 -1.14 -15.04
C ASN A 80 -8.41 0.02 -14.11
N PRO A 81 -7.99 1.17 -14.68
CA PRO A 81 -7.81 2.40 -13.92
C PRO A 81 -9.04 2.72 -13.05
N GLY A 82 -8.80 3.26 -11.86
CA GLY A 82 -9.84 3.52 -10.86
C GLY A 82 -10.11 2.36 -9.89
N ASN A 83 -9.58 1.15 -10.16
CA ASN A 83 -9.73 -0.01 -9.28
C ASN A 83 -8.41 -0.33 -8.55
N GLY A 84 -7.69 0.67 -8.04
CA GLY A 84 -6.29 0.52 -7.62
C GLY A 84 -6.02 -0.31 -6.34
N LEU A 85 -7.06 -0.73 -5.60
CA LEU A 85 -6.93 -1.39 -4.29
C LEU A 85 -5.93 -0.64 -3.39
N THR A 86 -4.84 -1.30 -2.98
CA THR A 86 -3.75 -0.73 -2.17
C THR A 86 -3.12 0.51 -2.80
N SER A 87 -2.99 0.56 -4.13
CA SER A 87 -2.40 1.70 -4.84
C SER A 87 -3.31 2.93 -4.91
N SER A 88 -4.61 2.78 -4.62
CA SER A 88 -5.58 3.87 -4.60
C SER A 88 -5.86 4.45 -3.21
N ILE A 89 -5.17 3.99 -2.17
CA ILE A 89 -5.35 4.48 -0.80
C ILE A 89 -5.12 6.00 -0.74
N THR A 90 -6.04 6.67 -0.08
CA THR A 90 -6.05 8.11 0.17
C THR A 90 -5.71 8.42 1.62
N GLU A 91 -5.47 9.68 1.94
CA GLU A 91 -5.24 10.16 3.30
C GLU A 91 -6.42 9.84 4.23
N SER A 92 -7.66 9.86 3.72
CA SER A 92 -8.84 9.51 4.52
C SER A 92 -8.92 8.04 4.93
N ASP A 93 -8.26 7.16 4.18
CA ASP A 93 -8.19 5.74 4.52
C ASP A 93 -7.13 5.46 5.61
N MET A 94 -6.21 6.41 5.83
CA MET A 94 -5.12 6.29 6.81
C MET A 94 -5.52 6.85 8.19
N LEU A 95 -6.53 6.23 8.80
CA LEU A 95 -7.16 6.68 10.05
C LEU A 95 -6.17 6.97 11.21
N GLN A 96 -5.03 6.27 11.24
CA GLN A 96 -3.97 6.42 12.24
C GLN A 96 -2.59 6.36 11.59
N ALA A 97 -2.36 7.15 10.54
CA ALA A 97 -1.10 7.14 9.80
C ALA A 97 0.14 7.30 10.70
N GLY A 98 0.10 8.28 11.61
CA GLY A 98 1.27 8.78 12.35
C GLY A 98 2.32 9.35 11.39
N LYS A 99 2.99 8.47 10.66
CA LYS A 99 4.01 8.80 9.66
C LYS A 99 3.57 8.33 8.27
N HIS A 100 4.26 8.82 7.24
CA HIS A 100 4.15 8.26 5.88
C HIS A 100 4.30 6.72 5.88
N PRO A 101 3.63 6.00 4.97
CA PRO A 101 3.69 4.54 4.92
C PRO A 101 5.11 4.06 4.54
N GLY A 102 5.54 2.94 5.14
CA GLY A 102 6.66 2.16 4.61
C GLY A 102 6.18 1.19 3.54
N LYS A 103 7.07 0.72 2.66
CA LYS A 103 6.75 -0.32 1.66
C LYS A 103 6.06 -1.52 2.31
N THR A 104 6.61 -2.02 3.41
CA THR A 104 6.10 -3.20 4.11
C THR A 104 4.69 -3.03 4.68
N ASN A 105 4.31 -1.80 5.09
CA ASN A 105 2.95 -1.52 5.55
C ASN A 105 1.92 -1.75 4.43
N LEU A 106 2.27 -1.34 3.21
CA LEU A 106 1.37 -1.49 2.07
C LEU A 106 1.39 -2.92 1.50
N THR A 107 2.53 -3.62 1.54
CA THR A 107 2.54 -5.04 1.15
C THR A 107 1.78 -5.91 2.15
N ASP A 108 1.80 -5.58 3.45
CA ASP A 108 0.94 -6.25 4.45
C ASP A 108 -0.54 -6.04 4.11
N LEU A 109 -0.94 -4.80 3.80
CA LEU A 109 -2.32 -4.49 3.42
C LEU A 109 -2.74 -5.22 2.13
N ASP A 110 -1.88 -5.22 1.11
CA ASP A 110 -2.16 -5.90 -0.17
C ASP A 110 -2.35 -7.42 0.00
N ASN A 111 -1.52 -8.03 0.83
CA ASN A 111 -1.66 -9.45 1.18
C ASN A 111 -2.95 -9.71 1.97
N GLY A 112 -3.33 -8.81 2.87
CA GLY A 112 -4.60 -8.86 3.58
C GLY A 112 -5.80 -8.85 2.63
N LEU A 113 -5.78 -7.95 1.63
CA LEU A 113 -6.82 -7.90 0.59
C LEU A 113 -6.84 -9.18 -0.26
N ASN A 114 -5.68 -9.76 -0.57
CA ASN A 114 -5.58 -11.02 -1.30
C ASN A 114 -6.15 -12.24 -0.54
N ILE A 115 -6.25 -12.16 0.78
CA ILE A 115 -6.96 -13.15 1.60
C ILE A 115 -8.44 -12.80 1.68
N LEU A 116 -8.78 -11.56 2.04
CA LEU A 116 -10.15 -11.09 2.26
C LEU A 116 -11.04 -11.23 1.01
N LYS A 117 -10.47 -11.14 -0.20
CA LYS A 117 -11.23 -11.33 -1.46
C LYS A 117 -11.86 -12.72 -1.59
N TYR A 118 -11.40 -13.71 -0.82
CA TYR A 118 -11.99 -15.05 -0.75
C TYR A 118 -12.85 -15.26 0.52
N LEU A 119 -12.85 -14.30 1.44
CA LEU A 119 -13.58 -14.37 2.70
C LEU A 119 -14.77 -13.39 2.71
N THR A 120 -15.62 -13.49 1.69
CA THR A 120 -16.73 -12.53 1.46
C THR A 120 -18.08 -12.99 1.99
N ASP A 121 -18.22 -14.24 2.45
CA ASP A 121 -19.53 -14.81 2.82
C ASP A 121 -20.08 -14.23 4.14
N LYS A 122 -19.20 -13.75 5.03
CA LYS A 122 -19.50 -13.23 6.36
C LYS A 122 -18.49 -12.14 6.74
N PRO A 123 -18.76 -11.32 7.76
CA PRO A 123 -17.77 -10.41 8.31
C PRO A 123 -16.45 -11.14 8.62
N ALA A 124 -15.35 -10.66 8.05
CA ALA A 124 -14.04 -11.28 8.16
C ALA A 124 -12.99 -10.27 8.62
N ALA A 125 -11.98 -10.77 9.34
CA ALA A 125 -10.80 -10.00 9.73
C ALA A 125 -9.55 -10.83 9.46
N VAL A 126 -8.47 -10.16 9.07
CA VAL A 126 -7.16 -10.75 8.81
C VAL A 126 -6.11 -9.88 9.49
N ILE A 127 -5.23 -10.50 10.26
CA ILE A 127 -4.12 -9.85 10.96
C ILE A 127 -2.82 -10.34 10.33
N LEU A 128 -2.03 -9.40 9.82
CA LEU A 128 -0.75 -9.70 9.17
C LEU A 128 0.43 -9.25 10.02
N LYS A 129 1.54 -9.97 9.84
CA LYS A 129 2.85 -9.58 10.34
C LYS A 129 3.92 -10.03 9.34
N HIS A 130 4.71 -9.08 8.84
CA HIS A 130 5.82 -9.36 7.90
C HIS A 130 5.35 -10.15 6.67
N ASN A 131 4.28 -9.71 6.04
CA ASN A 131 3.59 -10.33 4.89
C ASN A 131 2.99 -11.72 5.15
N ASN A 132 2.91 -12.17 6.41
CA ASN A 132 2.34 -13.46 6.77
C ASN A 132 1.05 -13.29 7.58
N PRO A 133 -0.03 -14.05 7.31
CA PRO A 133 -1.20 -14.07 8.18
C PRO A 133 -0.86 -14.75 9.48
N CYS A 134 -0.97 -14.00 10.58
CA CYS A 134 -0.93 -14.57 11.93
C CYS A 134 -2.35 -14.83 12.49
N GLY A 135 -3.37 -14.26 11.84
CA GLY A 135 -4.77 -14.37 12.22
C GLY A 135 -5.69 -14.21 11.02
N ALA A 136 -6.71 -15.05 10.90
CA ALA A 136 -7.77 -14.89 9.89
C ALA A 136 -9.03 -15.60 10.38
N ALA A 137 -10.14 -14.87 10.49
CA ALA A 137 -11.38 -15.44 11.01
C ALA A 137 -12.62 -14.79 10.39
N TYR A 138 -13.68 -15.60 10.31
CA TYR A 138 -15.05 -15.09 10.19
C TYR A 138 -15.64 -14.80 11.58
N GLY A 139 -16.57 -13.86 11.62
CA GLY A 139 -17.35 -13.52 12.81
C GLY A 139 -18.81 -13.22 12.49
N LEU A 140 -19.61 -13.09 13.54
CA LEU A 140 -20.98 -12.61 13.45
C LEU A 140 -21.03 -11.11 13.06
N ASN A 141 -19.99 -10.37 13.40
CA ASN A 141 -19.74 -8.98 13.03
C ASN A 141 -18.22 -8.73 12.99
N ILE A 142 -17.80 -7.53 12.56
CA ILE A 142 -16.37 -7.20 12.41
C ILE A 142 -15.60 -7.28 13.75
N SER A 143 -16.22 -6.89 14.88
CA SER A 143 -15.57 -6.95 16.20
C SER A 143 -15.32 -8.39 16.64
N ASP A 144 -16.27 -9.29 16.40
CA ASP A 144 -16.13 -10.73 16.69
C ASP A 144 -15.06 -11.38 15.78
N ALA A 145 -15.08 -11.05 14.48
CA ALA A 145 -14.07 -11.54 13.54
C ALA A 145 -12.65 -11.10 13.96
N TYR A 146 -12.48 -9.83 14.33
CA TYR A 146 -11.21 -9.29 14.81
C TYR A 146 -10.73 -9.94 16.11
N SER A 147 -11.66 -10.26 17.04
CA SER A 147 -11.29 -10.86 18.33
C SER A 147 -10.86 -12.33 18.21
N LYS A 148 -11.29 -13.01 17.14
CA LYS A 148 -10.94 -14.42 16.86
C LYS A 148 -9.70 -14.57 15.99
N ALA A 149 -9.46 -13.62 15.09
CA ALA A 149 -8.27 -13.57 14.24
C ALA A 149 -7.03 -13.32 15.10
#